data_AF-X6E0N4-F1
#
_entry.id   AF-X6E0N4-F1
#
_cell.length_a   1.000
_cell.length_b   1.000
_cell.length_c   1.000
_cell.angle_alpha   90.00
_cell.angle_beta   90.00
_cell.angle_gamma   90.00
#
_symmetry.space_group_name_H-M   'P 1'
#
loop_
_entity.id
_entity.type
_entity.pdbx_description
1 polymer ?
#
loop_
_entity_poly.entity_id
_entity_poly.type
_entity_poly.pdbx_seq_one_letter_code
_entity_poly.pdbx_strand_id
1 'polypeptide(L)' 'MGFFTEMFARPRPQEHLRYRAALALLHSMSNADRADIGVKPADFPRIAREMSIR' A
#
# COMPACT_ATOMS: atom_id res chain seq x y z
N MET A 1 17.31 32.48 6.67
CA MET A 1 17.00 31.29 7.48
C MET A 1 15.68 30.70 7.01
N GLY A 2 15.69 29.70 6.11
CA GLY A 2 14.43 29.13 5.60
C GLY A 2 14.55 27.84 4.77
N PHE A 3 15.69 27.17 4.78
CA PHE A 3 16.00 26.06 3.84
C PHE A 3 15.79 24.64 4.40
N PHE A 4 14.99 24.47 5.47
CA PHE A 4 14.75 23.14 6.07
C PHE A 4 13.26 22.74 6.18
N THR A 5 12.33 23.64 5.87
CA THR A 5 10.87 23.39 5.98
C THR A 5 10.27 22.84 4.67
N GLU A 6 10.87 23.13 3.51
CA GLU A 6 10.33 22.70 2.21
C GLU A 6 10.41 21.19 1.95
N MET A 7 11.28 20.45 2.65
CA MET A 7 11.31 18.98 2.56
C MET A 7 10.08 18.32 3.19
N PHE A 8 9.41 19.00 4.12
CA PHE A 8 8.18 18.52 4.77
C PHE A 8 6.91 19.18 4.20
N ALA A 9 7.04 20.25 3.42
CA ALA A 9 5.92 20.97 2.81
C ALA A 9 5.39 20.32 1.52
N ARG A 10 6.18 19.42 0.90
CA ARG A 10 5.70 18.65 -0.25
C ARG A 10 4.69 17.60 0.25
N PRO A 11 3.45 17.55 -0.29
CA PRO A 11 2.53 16.45 -0.01
C PRO A 11 3.25 15.13 -0.24
N ARG A 12 3.26 14.24 0.75
CA ARG A 12 3.94 12.95 0.64
C ARG A 12 3.48 12.24 -0.65
N PRO A 13 4.38 11.55 -1.37
CA PRO A 13 4.06 10.92 -2.64
C PRO A 13 2.77 10.10 -2.54
N GLN A 14 1.86 10.27 -3.51
CA GLN A 14 0.57 9.58 -3.58
C GLN A 14 0.67 8.04 -3.55
N GLU A 15 1.88 7.51 -3.77
CA GLU A 15 2.23 6.09 -3.64
C GLU A 15 1.81 5.51 -2.27
N HIS A 16 1.90 6.30 -1.20
CA HIS A 16 1.49 5.85 0.13
C HIS A 16 -0.03 5.63 0.24
N LEU A 17 -0.84 6.41 -0.48
CA LEU A 17 -2.30 6.25 -0.50
C LEU A 17 -2.69 5.00 -1.28
N ARG A 18 -2.05 4.75 -2.43
CA ARG A 18 -2.29 3.56 -3.25
C ARG A 18 -1.90 2.29 -2.52
N TYR A 19 -0.75 2.28 -1.85
CA TYR A 19 -0.30 1.17 -1.02
C TYR A 19 -1.29 0.86 0.11
N ARG A 20 -1.78 1.90 0.81
CA ARG A 20 -2.78 1.74 1.87
C ARG A 20 -4.11 1.21 1.34
N ALA A 21 -4.57 1.71 0.19
CA ALA A 21 -5.78 1.23 -0.45
C ALA A 21 -5.65 -0.25 -0.85
N ALA A 22 -4.53 -0.63 -1.47
CA ALA A 22 -4.26 -2.02 -1.85
C ALA A 22 -4.20 -2.97 -0.63
N LEU A 23 -3.57 -2.53 0.47
CA LEU A 23 -3.59 -3.30 1.73
C LEU A 23 -5.00 -3.43 2.31
N ALA A 24 -5.79 -2.37 2.31
CA ALA A 24 -7.16 -2.41 2.82
C ALA A 24 -8.02 -3.39 2.00
N LEU A 25 -7.85 -3.44 0.68
CA LEU A 25 -8.51 -4.41 -0.18
C LEU A 25 -8.14 -5.86 0.18
N LEU A 26 -6.85 -6.17 0.32
CA LEU A 26 -6.39 -7.51 0.72
C LEU A 26 -6.89 -7.90 2.12
N HIS A 27 -6.95 -6.95 3.05
CA HIS A 27 -7.49 -7.18 4.38
C HIS A 27 -9.01 -7.37 4.39
N SER A 28 -9.74 -6.76 3.45
CA SER A 28 -11.19 -6.91 3.31
C SER A 28 -11.61 -8.23 2.64
N MET A 29 -10.72 -8.88 1.89
CA MET A 29 -10.99 -10.17 1.26
C MET A 29 -11.24 -11.27 2.30
N SER A 30 -12.21 -12.14 2.03
CA SER A 30 -12.49 -13.29 2.88
C SER A 30 -11.37 -14.33 2.77
N ASN A 31 -11.28 -15.24 3.75
CA ASN A 31 -10.28 -16.32 3.68
C ASN A 31 -10.50 -17.26 2.48
N ALA A 32 -11.74 -17.41 2.00
CA ALA A 32 -12.02 -18.17 0.77
C ALA A 32 -11.42 -17.46 -0.45
N ASP A 33 -11.69 -16.16 -0.59
CA ASP A 33 -11.11 -15.35 -1.68
C ASP A 33 -9.59 -15.45 -1.67
N ARG A 34 -8.96 -15.35 -0.49
CA ARG A 34 -7.49 -15.46 -0.33
C ARG A 34 -6.92 -16.82 -0.72
N ALA A 35 -7.66 -17.89 -0.44
CA ALA A 35 -7.26 -19.25 -0.78
C ALA A 35 -7.28 -19.47 -2.30
N ASP A 36 -8.28 -18.91 -2.99
CA ASP A 36 -8.40 -19.01 -4.45
C ASP A 36 -7.27 -18.28 -5.20
N ILE A 37 -6.83 -17.12 -4.68
CA ILE A 37 -5.65 -16.41 -5.23
C ILE A 37 -4.31 -17.00 -4.77
N GLY A 38 -4.33 -17.97 -3.85
CA GLY A 38 -3.12 -18.61 -3.31
C GLY A 38 -2.23 -17.66 -2.51
N VAL A 39 -2.76 -16.55 -2.00
CA VAL A 39 -1.97 -15.51 -1.34
C VAL A 39 -1.96 -15.72 0.18
N LYS A 40 -0.76 -15.88 0.74
CA LYS A 40 -0.56 -15.94 2.19
C LYS A 40 -0.65 -14.53 2.79
N PRO A 41 -1.20 -14.37 4.01
CA PRO A 41 -1.24 -13.07 4.70
C PRO A 41 0.15 -12.41 4.87
N ALA A 42 1.21 -13.21 4.97
CA ALA A 42 2.59 -12.72 5.03
C ALA A 42 3.04 -11.98 3.76
N ASP A 43 2.43 -12.29 2.61
CA ASP A 43 2.73 -11.68 1.32
C ASP A 43 1.93 -10.40 1.06
N PHE A 44 0.94 -10.06 1.90
CA PHE A 44 0.08 -8.89 1.66
C PHE A 44 0.85 -7.58 1.51
N PRO A 45 1.88 -7.27 2.32
CA PRO A 45 2.69 -6.07 2.12
C PRO A 45 3.42 -6.04 0.78
N ARG A 46 3.94 -7.19 0.31
CA ARG A 46 4.63 -7.28 -0.98
C ARG A 46 3.66 -7.07 -2.14
N ILE A 47 2.52 -7.76 -2.10
CA ILE A 47 1.52 -7.69 -3.16
C ILE A 47 0.84 -6.33 -3.19
N ALA A 48 0.54 -5.73 -2.04
CA ALA A 48 0.02 -4.36 -2.00
C ALA A 48 1.00 -3.34 -2.59
N ARG A 49 2.31 -3.55 -2.41
CA ARG A 49 3.36 -2.72 -3.01
C ARG A 49 3.40 -2.88 -4.53
N GLU A 50 3.37 -4.12 -5.04
CA GLU A 50 3.26 -4.40 -6.47
C GLU A 50 2.00 -3.79 -7.10
N MET A 51 0.85 -3.90 -6.41
CA MET A 51 -0.41 -3.28 -6.84
C MET A 51 -0.36 -1.74 -6.83
N SER A 52 0.40 -1.13 -5.93
CA SER A 52 0.51 0.34 -5.84
C SER A 52 1.44 0.98 -6.87
N ILE A 53 2.36 0.19 -7.45
CA ILE A 53 3.35 0.64 -8.43
C ILE A 53 2.78 0.62 -9.86
N ARG A 54 1.78 -0.23 -10.12
CA ARG A 54 0.98 -0.21 -11.35
C ARG A 54 0.04 0.99 -11.39
#